data_AF-X0X1L1-F1
#
_entry.id   AF-X0X1L1-F1
#
_cell.length_a   1.000
_cell.length_b   1.000
_cell.length_c   1.000
_cell.angle_alpha   90.00
_cell.angle_beta   90.00
_cell.angle_gamma   90.00
#
_symmetry.space_group_name_H-M   'P 1'
#
loop_
_entity.id
_entity.type
_entity.pdbx_description
1 polymer ?
#
loop_
_entity_poly.entity_id
_entity_poly.type
_entity_poly.pdbx_seq_one_letter_code
_entity_poly.pdbx_strand_id
1 'polypeptide(L)'
;AELLIKTDYIFEIVNITDYAKTQADIIRLRGRVIGKDGKSRSTLEQLTECYISVFGKTIGIIGLAENVVSTKAAIEKLLRGAPHSKVYNWLEQKRVEQKREKFLDLYRK
;
A
#
# COMPACT_ATOMS: atom_id res chain seq x y z
N ALA A 1 13.87 -4.61 -11.49
CA ALA A 1 14.42 -3.36 -10.93
C ALA A 1 14.25 -2.16 -11.88
N GLU A 2 13.96 -2.37 -13.16
CA GLU A 2 13.80 -1.32 -14.18
C GLU A 2 12.66 -0.32 -13.94
N LEU A 3 11.70 -0.63 -13.05
CA LEU A 3 10.57 0.25 -12.72
C LEU A 3 10.99 1.60 -12.12
N LEU A 4 12.13 1.66 -11.43
CA LEU A 4 12.65 2.90 -10.82
C LEU A 4 13.38 3.80 -11.81
N ILE A 5 13.57 3.35 -13.06
CA ILE A 5 14.16 4.17 -14.12
C ILE A 5 13.12 5.17 -14.67
N LYS A 6 11.83 4.96 -14.37
CA LYS A 6 10.75 5.89 -14.71
C LYS A 6 10.74 7.05 -13.72
N THR A 7 10.84 8.28 -14.21
CA THR A 7 11.00 9.51 -13.42
C THR A 7 9.92 9.72 -12.34
N ASP A 8 8.71 9.20 -12.57
CA ASP A 8 7.56 9.43 -11.68
C ASP A 8 7.33 8.30 -10.65
N TYR A 9 8.16 7.25 -10.71
CA TYR A 9 8.08 6.12 -9.78
C TYR A 9 8.94 6.39 -8.56
N ILE A 10 8.40 6.09 -7.39
CA ILE A 10 9.12 6.17 -6.12
C ILE A 10 9.17 4.80 -5.45
N PHE A 11 10.14 4.65 -4.56
CA PHE A 11 10.28 3.49 -3.69
C PHE A 11 10.15 3.92 -2.23
N GLU A 12 9.32 3.23 -1.48
CA GLU A 12 9.14 3.42 -0.04
C GLU A 12 9.31 2.10 0.70
N ILE A 13 9.87 2.18 1.91
CA ILE A 13 10.02 1.04 2.81
C ILE A 13 9.24 1.32 4.09
N VAL A 14 8.44 0.34 4.52
CA VAL A 14 7.77 0.33 5.82
C VAL A 14 8.41 -0.74 6.69
N ASN A 15 8.78 -0.38 7.92
CA ASN A 15 9.32 -1.32 8.89
C ASN A 15 8.20 -1.86 9.80
N ILE A 16 8.01 -3.18 9.80
CA ILE A 16 6.98 -3.85 10.61
C ILE A 16 7.31 -3.72 12.10
N THR A 17 8.59 -3.57 12.47
CA THR A 17 9.00 -3.45 13.88
C THR A 17 8.43 -2.20 14.55
N ASP A 18 8.08 -1.17 13.79
CA ASP A 18 7.52 0.06 14.32
C ASP A 18 6.08 -0.14 14.85
N TYR A 19 5.46 -1.27 14.51
CA TYR A 19 4.10 -1.65 14.90
C TYR A 19 4.05 -2.93 15.75
N ALA A 20 5.18 -3.60 15.94
CA ALA A 20 5.27 -4.89 16.62
C ALA A 20 6.10 -4.79 17.91
N LYS A 21 5.64 -5.44 18.99
CA LYS A 21 6.39 -5.51 20.25
C LYS A 21 7.18 -6.81 20.41
N THR A 22 6.72 -7.88 19.75
CA THR A 22 7.28 -9.22 19.87
C THR A 22 7.52 -9.87 18.51
N GLN A 23 8.30 -10.95 18.46
CA GLN A 23 8.47 -11.73 17.22
C GLN A 23 7.15 -12.34 16.73
N ALA A 24 6.29 -12.75 17.65
CA ALA A 24 4.95 -13.25 17.32
C ALA A 24 4.09 -12.17 16.65
N ASP A 25 4.18 -10.92 17.11
CA ASP A 25 3.52 -9.79 16.45
C ASP A 25 4.03 -9.57 15.03
N ILE A 26 5.35 -9.65 14.80
CA ILE A 26 5.91 -9.48 13.45
C ILE A 26 5.32 -10.54 12.50
N ILE A 27 5.28 -11.80 12.92
CA ILE A 27 4.72 -12.89 12.10
C ILE A 27 3.24 -12.63 11.81
N ARG A 28 2.46 -12.24 12.82
CA ARG A 28 1.03 -11.95 12.70
C ARG A 28 0.76 -10.74 11.80
N LEU A 29 1.46 -9.63 12.01
CA LEU A 29 1.30 -8.40 11.23
C LEU A 29 1.73 -8.60 9.77
N ARG A 30 2.82 -9.34 9.54
CA ARG A 30 3.22 -9.78 8.20
C ARG A 30 2.12 -10.62 7.55
N GLY A 31 1.57 -11.58 8.28
CA GLY A 31 0.45 -12.41 7.83
C GLY A 31 -0.79 -11.60 7.46
N ARG A 32 -1.07 -10.50 8.18
CA ARG A 32 -2.15 -9.56 7.81
C ARG A 32 -1.87 -8.92 6.47
N VAL A 33 -0.69 -8.32 6.26
CA VAL A 33 -0.39 -7.64 4.98
C VAL A 33 -0.42 -8.61 3.79
N ILE A 34 0.14 -9.82 3.94
CA ILE A 34 0.14 -10.85 2.90
C ILE A 34 -1.29 -11.37 2.65
N GLY A 35 -2.04 -11.66 3.72
CA GLY A 35 -3.33 -12.32 3.65
C GLY A 35 -3.23 -13.79 3.26
N LYS A 36 -4.37 -14.50 3.26
CA LYS A 36 -4.43 -15.90 2.83
C LYS A 36 -3.97 -16.01 1.37
N ASP A 37 -3.00 -16.88 1.10
CA ASP A 37 -2.42 -17.13 -0.23
C ASP A 37 -1.92 -15.85 -0.94
N GLY A 38 -1.52 -14.82 -0.18
CA GLY A 38 -1.10 -13.53 -0.75
C GLY A 38 -2.24 -12.63 -1.21
N LYS A 39 -3.50 -13.01 -1.00
CA LYS A 39 -4.69 -12.30 -1.52
C LYS A 39 -4.75 -10.84 -1.08
N SER A 40 -4.41 -10.53 0.17
CA SER A 40 -4.45 -9.15 0.66
C SER A 40 -3.41 -8.29 -0.07
N ARG A 41 -2.17 -8.78 -0.17
CA ARG A 41 -1.12 -8.09 -0.92
C ARG A 41 -1.55 -7.85 -2.37
N SER A 42 -2.04 -8.88 -3.06
CA SER A 42 -2.51 -8.75 -4.44
C SER A 42 -3.68 -7.79 -4.60
N THR A 43 -4.62 -7.76 -3.67
CA THR A 43 -5.70 -6.77 -3.68
C THR A 43 -5.18 -5.34 -3.50
N LEU A 44 -4.23 -5.12 -2.58
CA LEU A 44 -3.60 -3.80 -2.42
C LEU A 44 -2.89 -3.37 -3.70
N GLU A 45 -2.10 -4.26 -4.31
CA GLU A 45 -1.41 -4.02 -5.58
C GLU A 45 -2.40 -3.64 -6.70
N GLN A 46 -3.52 -4.36 -6.83
CA GLN A 46 -4.55 -4.08 -7.83
C GLN A 46 -5.30 -2.77 -7.62
N LEU A 47 -5.61 -2.42 -6.36
CA LEU A 47 -6.35 -1.19 -6.04
C LEU A 47 -5.49 0.05 -6.24
N THR A 48 -4.18 -0.07 -6.02
CA THR A 48 -3.24 1.07 -5.99
C THR A 48 -2.31 1.11 -7.20
N GLU A 49 -2.31 0.08 -8.05
CA GLU A 49 -1.38 -0.05 -9.17
C GLU A 49 0.10 0.04 -8.73
N CYS A 50 0.37 -0.37 -7.49
CA CYS A 50 1.72 -0.46 -6.93
C CYS A 50 2.20 -1.92 -6.89
N TYR A 51 3.51 -2.08 -6.82
CA TYR A 51 4.18 -3.36 -6.56
C TYR A 51 4.58 -3.42 -5.09
N ILE A 52 4.22 -4.51 -4.40
CA ILE A 52 4.45 -4.69 -2.98
C ILE A 52 5.27 -5.96 -2.75
N SER A 53 6.40 -5.81 -2.07
CA SER A 53 7.23 -6.91 -1.61
C SER A 53 7.26 -6.96 -0.09
N VAL A 54 6.96 -8.12 0.49
CA VAL A 54 6.98 -8.34 1.93
C VAL A 54 8.10 -9.32 2.24
N PHE A 55 9.16 -8.87 2.90
CA PHE A 55 10.33 -9.70 3.19
C PHE A 55 10.88 -9.43 4.59
N GLY A 56 11.10 -10.51 5.35
CA GLY A 56 11.62 -10.41 6.71
C GLY A 56 10.74 -9.51 7.61
N LYS A 57 11.29 -8.34 7.95
CA LYS A 57 10.67 -7.32 8.82
C LYS A 57 10.24 -6.06 8.06
N THR A 58 10.38 -6.05 6.74
CA THR A 58 10.19 -4.85 5.92
C THR A 58 9.19 -5.10 4.80
N ILE A 59 8.48 -4.05 4.41
CA ILE A 59 7.57 -4.04 3.26
C ILE A 59 8.05 -2.96 2.31
N GLY A 60 8.45 -3.36 1.11
CA GLY A 60 8.84 -2.46 0.03
C GLY A 60 7.66 -2.17 -0.89
N ILE A 61 7.52 -0.92 -1.31
CA ILE A 61 6.43 -0.44 -2.17
C ILE A 61 7.04 0.35 -3.33
N ILE A 62 6.73 -0.02 -4.56
CA ILE A 62 7.18 0.69 -5.78
C ILE A 62 5.96 1.07 -6.61
N GLY A 63 5.88 2.32 -7.06
CA GLY A 63 4.79 2.80 -7.92
C GLY A 63 4.85 4.31 -8.12
N LEU A 64 3.80 4.88 -8.73
CA LEU A 64 3.65 6.34 -8.83
C LEU A 64 3.56 6.99 -7.46
N ALA A 65 4.11 8.19 -7.29
CA ALA A 65 4.21 8.86 -6.00
C ALA A 65 2.89 8.91 -5.20
N GLU A 66 1.81 9.36 -5.83
CA GLU A 66 0.47 9.44 -5.22
C GLU A 66 -0.09 8.08 -4.78
N ASN A 67 0.20 7.03 -5.57
CA ASN A 67 -0.25 5.67 -5.32
C ASN A 67 0.54 5.03 -4.20
N VAL A 68 1.86 5.25 -4.16
CA VAL A 68 2.73 4.77 -3.10
C VAL A 68 2.33 5.37 -1.76
N VAL A 69 2.02 6.67 -1.71
CA VAL A 69 1.52 7.34 -0.48
C VAL A 69 0.24 6.68 0.02
N SER A 70 -0.71 6.41 -0.89
CA SER A 70 -1.99 5.77 -0.55
C SER A 70 -1.78 4.32 -0.07
N THR A 71 -0.89 3.59 -0.74
CA THR A 71 -0.53 2.21 -0.41
C THR A 71 0.15 2.10 0.94
N LYS A 72 1.11 2.98 1.23
CA LYS A 72 1.79 3.08 2.52
C LYS A 72 0.77 3.29 3.63
N ALA A 73 -0.11 4.28 3.48
CA ALA A 73 -1.18 4.53 4.46
C ALA A 73 -2.12 3.32 4.66
N ALA A 74 -2.46 2.59 3.59
CA ALA A 74 -3.25 1.36 3.69
C ALA A 74 -2.52 0.25 4.47
N ILE A 75 -1.24 0.03 4.18
CA ILE A 75 -0.40 -0.94 4.90
C ILE A 75 -0.29 -0.57 6.37
N GLU A 76 -0.02 0.69 6.70
CA GLU A 76 0.05 1.14 8.09
C GLU A 76 -1.27 0.93 8.83
N LYS A 77 -2.42 1.14 8.19
CA LYS A 77 -3.73 0.84 8.77
C LYS A 77 -3.88 -0.66 9.07
N LEU A 78 -3.45 -1.54 8.17
CA LEU A 78 -3.47 -2.99 8.40
C LEU A 78 -2.56 -3.39 9.57
N LEU A 79 -1.36 -2.81 9.64
CA LEU A 79 -0.39 -3.04 10.72
C LEU A 79 -0.93 -2.56 12.08
N ARG A 80 -1.66 -1.44 12.10
CA ARG A 80 -2.39 -0.94 13.30
C ARG A 80 -3.65 -1.73 13.64
N GLY A 81 -3.98 -2.78 12.89
CA GLY A 81 -5.08 -3.68 13.20
C GLY A 81 -6.42 -3.34 12.54
N ALA A 82 -6.47 -2.39 11.61
CA ALA A 82 -7.70 -2.10 10.87
C ALA A 82 -8.21 -3.34 10.11
N PRO A 83 -9.53 -3.54 10.00
CA PRO A 83 -10.12 -4.60 9.18
C PRO A 83 -9.77 -4.41 7.70
N HIS A 84 -9.50 -5.51 7.00
CA HIS A 84 -9.17 -5.50 5.57
C HIS A 84 -10.25 -4.83 4.72
N SER A 85 -11.52 -5.17 4.97
CA SER A 85 -12.68 -4.57 4.29
C SER A 85 -12.68 -3.04 4.40
N LYS A 86 -12.40 -2.50 5.59
CA LYS A 86 -12.35 -1.05 5.82
C LYS A 86 -11.19 -0.40 5.05
N VAL A 87 -10.04 -1.08 4.98
CA VAL A 87 -8.88 -0.57 4.23
C VAL A 87 -9.14 -0.59 2.73
N TYR A 88 -9.75 -1.64 2.20
CA TYR A 88 -10.09 -1.74 0.77
C TYR A 88 -11.12 -0.69 0.36
N ASN A 89 -12.21 -0.55 1.12
CA ASN A 89 -13.22 0.48 0.85
C ASN A 89 -12.61 1.88 0.88
N TRP A 90 -11.68 2.14 1.80
CA TRP A 90 -10.99 3.42 1.87
C TRP A 90 -10.10 3.68 0.64
N LEU A 91 -9.38 2.66 0.16
CA LEU A 91 -8.57 2.76 -1.06
C LEU A 91 -9.43 2.99 -2.31
N GLU A 92 -10.56 2.31 -2.43
CA GLU A 92 -11.50 2.50 -3.54
C GLU A 92 -12.04 3.93 -3.57
N GLN A 93 -12.46 4.47 -2.42
CA GLN A 93 -12.91 5.85 -2.30
C GLN A 93 -11.80 6.84 -2.68
N LYS A 94 -10.58 6.61 -2.19
CA LYS A 94 -9.41 7.44 -2.54
C LYS A 94 -9.12 7.44 -4.03
N ARG A 95 -9.23 6.28 -4.70
CA ARG A 95 -9.03 6.18 -6.15
C ARG A 95 -10.09 6.96 -6.93
N VAL A 96 -11.35 6.96 -6.49
CA VAL A 96 -12.41 7.74 -7.12
C VAL A 96 -12.15 9.25 -6.94
N GLU A 97 -11.75 9.67 -5.75
CA GLU A 97 -11.38 11.06 -5.45
C GLU A 97 -10.22 11.53 -6.33
N GLN A 98 -9.13 10.77 -6.42
CA GLN A 98 -7.97 11.09 -7.26
C GLN A 98 -8.34 11.23 -8.75
N LYS A 99 -9.18 10.33 -9.27
CA LYS A 99 -9.66 10.43 -10.66
C LYS A 99 -10.49 11.69 -10.87
N ARG A 100 -11.33 12.05 -9.90
CA ARG A 100 -12.15 13.27 -9.94
C ARG A 100 -11.27 14.52 -9.89
N GLU A 101 -10.26 14.56 -9.03
CA GLU A 101 -9.31 15.67 -8.93
C GLU A 101 -8.56 15.87 -10.24
N LYS A 102 -7.99 14.79 -10.81
CA LYS A 102 -7.31 14.82 -12.11
C LYS A 102 -8.22 15.29 -13.24
N PHE A 103 -9.49 14.84 -13.24
CA PHE A 103 -10.48 15.30 -14.19
C PHE A 103 -10.68 16.82 -14.04
N LEU A 104 -10.97 17.32 -12.83
CA LEU A 104 -11.20 18.74 -12.61
C LEU A 104 -10.00 19.61 -12.98
N ASP A 105 -8.78 19.16 -12.68
CA ASP A 105 -7.54 19.87 -13.06
C ASP A 105 -7.36 19.95 -14.58
N LEU A 106 -7.83 18.96 -15.33
CA LEU A 106 -7.79 18.98 -16.79
C LEU A 106 -8.72 20.07 -17.38
N TYR A 107 -9.88 20.33 -16.78
CA TYR A 107 -10.82 21.36 -17.25
C TYR A 107 -10.51 22.77 -16.74
N ARG A 108 -9.61 22.89 -15.75
CA ARG A 108 -9.14 24.19 -15.24
C ARG A 108 -7.96 24.75 -16.04
N LYS A 109 -7.30 23.90 -16.85
CA LYS A 109 -6.24 24.29 -17.80
C LYS A 109 -6.85 24.59 -19.16
#